data_AF-A0A520BRU5-F1
#
_entry.id   AF-A0A520BRU5-F1
#
_cell.length_a   1.000
_cell.length_b   1.000
_cell.length_c   1.000
_cell.angle_alpha   90.00
_cell.angle_beta   90.00
_cell.angle_gamma   90.00
#
_symmetry.space_group_name_H-M   'P 1'
#
loop_
_entity.id
_entity.type
_entity.pdbx_description
1 polymer ?
#
loop_
_entity_poly.entity_id
_entity_poly.type
_entity_poly.pdbx_seq_one_letter_code
_entity_poly.pdbx_strand_id
1 'polypeptide(L)'
;MKATYLLLLSVILLSCSESKLEKTITAKAFTGEENFNTTPNGKKDILTFSKVDSSNAQAITYNVKYKDTVIAVKNDPKPVASIFKQPRFLNTQKTAAIAQVADSSGLVSPYYIISLRNGQTEVTKLERPSTGANDSKITKGLEELSLSIFLLNNDYVVTIINGRVYPVKRQNEAERIQGRLILYSSDKTTLVFATKTSLYQTNYKTGESVDLKVSEKLLLPENMANFNNNFTWYKNAKGTPFLKESDPDRVVELSEFK
;
A
#
# COMPACT_ATOMS: atom_id res chain seq x y z
N MET A 1 43.77 23.99 -48.17
CA MET A 1 42.70 24.36 -47.22
C MET A 1 41.41 23.61 -47.52
N LYS A 2 41.31 22.30 -47.27
CA LYS A 2 40.07 21.52 -47.44
C LYS A 2 39.86 20.42 -46.40
N ALA A 3 40.84 20.16 -45.52
CA ALA A 3 40.77 19.08 -44.53
C ALA A 3 40.22 19.50 -43.16
N THR A 4 40.14 20.80 -42.87
CA THR A 4 39.71 21.32 -41.55
C THR A 4 38.19 21.45 -41.39
N TYR A 5 37.41 21.35 -42.46
CA TYR A 5 35.94 21.44 -42.39
C TYR A 5 35.23 20.10 -42.13
N LEU A 6 35.92 18.96 -42.30
CA LEU A 6 35.32 17.64 -42.07
C LEU A 6 35.30 17.23 -40.59
N LEU A 7 36.20 17.79 -39.78
CA LEU A 7 36.33 17.42 -38.35
C LEU A 7 35.34 18.16 -37.44
N LEU A 8 34.72 19.25 -37.92
CA LEU A 8 33.71 20.00 -37.18
C LEU A 8 32.29 19.45 -37.39
N LEU A 9 32.06 18.65 -38.44
CA LEU A 9 30.74 18.05 -38.72
C LEU A 9 30.51 16.74 -37.95
N SER A 10 31.58 16.05 -37.53
CA SER A 10 31.48 14.78 -36.77
C SER A 10 31.17 14.96 -35.29
N VAL A 11 31.38 16.15 -34.72
CA VAL A 11 31.11 16.43 -33.30
C VAL A 11 29.61 16.68 -33.05
N ILE A 12 28.85 17.09 -34.06
CA ILE A 12 27.41 17.39 -33.92
C ILE A 12 26.56 16.10 -33.95
N LEU A 13 27.03 15.03 -34.61
CA LEU A 13 26.28 13.78 -34.76
C LEU A 13 26.41 12.82 -33.56
N LEU A 14 27.33 13.07 -32.62
CA LEU A 14 27.53 12.24 -31.42
C LEU A 14 26.82 12.79 -30.17
N SER A 15 26.17 13.96 -30.24
CA SER A 15 25.43 14.54 -29.12
C SER A 15 23.98 14.02 -28.99
N CYS A 16 23.50 13.20 -29.92
CA CYS A 16 22.15 12.64 -29.86
C CYS A 16 22.16 11.28 -29.15
N SER A 17 22.69 11.23 -27.93
CA SER A 17 22.28 10.17 -27.00
C SER A 17 20.95 10.60 -26.40
N GLU A 18 19.88 9.87 -26.70
CA GLU A 18 18.57 10.06 -26.08
C GLU A 18 18.71 9.91 -24.57
N SER A 19 19.00 11.00 -23.87
CA SER A 19 18.90 11.04 -22.43
C SER A 19 17.46 10.70 -22.08
N LYS A 20 17.25 9.57 -21.39
CA LYS A 20 15.94 9.23 -20.83
C LYS A 20 15.46 10.44 -20.04
N LEU A 21 14.40 11.10 -20.50
CA LEU A 21 13.76 12.18 -19.76
C LEU A 21 13.33 11.63 -18.40
N GLU A 22 14.03 12.03 -17.34
CA GLU A 22 13.75 11.65 -15.96
C GLU A 22 13.47 12.91 -15.15
N LYS A 23 12.44 12.86 -14.30
CA LYS A 23 12.09 13.92 -13.36
C LYS A 23 12.11 13.37 -11.95
N THR A 24 13.03 13.89 -11.15
CA THR A 24 13.15 13.57 -9.73
C THR A 24 12.20 14.42 -8.90
N ILE A 25 11.43 13.78 -8.02
CA ILE A 25 10.43 14.42 -7.17
C ILE A 25 10.68 14.00 -5.72
N THR A 26 10.75 14.98 -4.82
CA THR A 26 10.87 14.72 -3.39
C THR A 26 9.53 14.22 -2.85
N ALA A 27 9.56 13.08 -2.15
CA ALA A 27 8.36 12.53 -1.55
C ALA A 27 7.93 13.34 -0.32
N LYS A 28 6.64 13.69 -0.24
CA LYS A 28 6.02 14.25 0.97
C LYS A 28 5.44 13.13 1.84
N ALA A 29 5.37 13.34 3.15
CA ALA A 29 4.67 12.40 4.03
C ALA A 29 3.16 12.44 3.77
N PHE A 30 2.48 11.30 3.92
CA PHE A 30 1.03 11.23 3.89
C PHE A 30 0.42 11.87 5.14
N THR A 31 -0.58 12.74 4.97
CA THR A 31 -1.23 13.48 6.06
C THR A 31 -2.61 12.93 6.43
N GLY A 32 -3.19 12.04 5.63
CA GLY A 32 -4.49 11.41 5.91
C GLY A 32 -5.67 12.05 5.18
N GLU A 33 -5.47 13.21 4.56
CA GLU A 33 -6.51 14.02 3.91
C GLU A 33 -6.38 14.04 2.39
N GLU A 34 -5.34 13.41 1.84
CA GLU A 34 -5.09 13.40 0.42
C GLU A 34 -6.11 12.56 -0.34
N ASN A 35 -6.71 13.19 -1.36
CA ASN A 35 -7.53 12.52 -2.35
C ASN A 35 -6.70 12.24 -3.61
N PHE A 36 -6.51 10.96 -3.94
CA PHE A 36 -5.79 10.53 -5.14
C PHE A 36 -6.72 10.18 -6.31
N ASN A 37 -8.02 10.47 -6.21
CA ASN A 37 -8.97 10.33 -7.31
C ASN A 37 -9.19 11.68 -8.01
N THR A 38 -8.22 12.06 -8.84
CA THR A 38 -8.27 13.30 -9.62
C THR A 38 -8.76 13.01 -11.04
N THR A 39 -9.62 13.90 -11.54
CA THR A 39 -10.03 13.89 -12.95
C THR A 39 -8.90 14.47 -13.81
N PRO A 40 -8.45 13.77 -14.86
CA PRO A 40 -7.41 14.30 -15.74
C PRO A 40 -7.95 15.45 -16.60
N ASN A 41 -7.12 16.48 -16.82
CA ASN A 41 -7.47 17.63 -17.67
C ASN A 41 -7.49 17.27 -19.17
N GLY A 42 -6.88 16.14 -19.55
CA GLY A 42 -6.93 15.59 -20.90
C GLY A 42 -6.58 14.11 -20.93
N LYS A 43 -6.90 13.42 -22.05
CA LYS A 43 -6.67 11.97 -22.21
C LYS A 43 -5.19 11.54 -22.07
N LYS A 44 -4.26 12.47 -22.32
CA LYS A 44 -2.81 12.24 -22.18
C LYS A 44 -2.28 12.50 -20.76
N ASP A 45 -3.12 13.03 -19.87
CA ASP A 45 -2.72 13.34 -18.50
C ASP A 45 -2.92 12.13 -17.58
N ILE A 46 -2.24 11.03 -17.94
CA ILE A 46 -2.30 9.76 -17.23
C ILE A 46 -0.89 9.25 -16.92
N LEU A 47 -0.79 8.41 -15.91
CA LEU A 47 0.42 7.65 -15.60
C LEU A 47 0.45 6.36 -16.44
N THR A 48 1.65 5.93 -16.80
CA THR A 48 1.89 4.65 -17.48
C THR A 48 3.01 3.88 -16.79
N PHE A 49 3.02 2.56 -16.98
CA PHE A 49 4.09 1.69 -16.48
C PHE A 49 4.85 1.12 -17.67
N SER A 50 6.18 1.22 -17.64
CA SER A 50 7.04 0.53 -18.60
C SER A 50 7.86 -0.52 -17.86
N LYS A 51 7.78 -1.77 -18.33
CA LYS A 51 8.59 -2.86 -17.80
C LYS A 51 10.07 -2.55 -17.98
N VAL A 52 10.87 -2.80 -16.95
CA VAL A 52 12.32 -2.74 -16.99
C VAL A 52 12.82 -4.17 -17.07
N ASP A 53 13.32 -4.56 -18.24
CA ASP A 53 13.96 -5.86 -18.38
C ASP A 53 15.33 -5.82 -17.69
N SER A 54 15.47 -6.62 -16.65
CA SER A 54 16.76 -6.87 -16.00
C SER A 54 17.15 -8.31 -16.29
N SER A 55 18.34 -8.49 -16.86
CA SER A 55 18.93 -9.79 -17.15
C SER A 55 19.23 -10.62 -15.89
N ASN A 56 19.13 -10.04 -14.68
CA ASN A 56 19.52 -10.67 -13.42
C ASN A 56 18.47 -10.58 -12.28
N ALA A 57 17.26 -10.06 -12.52
CA ALA A 57 16.26 -9.90 -11.46
C ALA A 57 15.23 -11.05 -11.45
N GLN A 58 15.11 -11.75 -10.31
CA GLN A 58 14.06 -12.74 -10.04
C GLN A 58 12.63 -12.14 -10.00
N ALA A 59 12.49 -10.82 -10.09
CA ALA A 59 11.21 -10.12 -10.05
C ALA A 59 11.08 -9.10 -11.19
N ILE A 60 9.90 -9.07 -11.83
CA ILE A 60 9.57 -8.08 -12.85
C ILE A 60 9.49 -6.68 -12.21
N THR A 61 10.24 -5.72 -12.76
CA THR A 61 10.28 -4.33 -12.28
C THR A 61 9.78 -3.37 -13.35
N TYR A 62 9.42 -2.16 -12.93
CA TYR A 62 8.75 -1.16 -13.76
C TYR A 62 9.27 0.24 -13.46
N ASN A 63 9.30 1.10 -14.48
CA ASN A 63 9.29 2.55 -14.27
C ASN A 63 7.84 3.04 -14.26
N VAL A 64 7.58 4.09 -13.48
CA VAL A 64 6.35 4.88 -13.57
C VAL A 64 6.65 6.12 -14.40
N LYS A 65 5.80 6.39 -15.40
CA LYS A 65 5.98 7.48 -16.35
C LYS A 65 4.80 8.43 -16.34
N TYR A 66 5.07 9.70 -16.63
CA TYR A 66 4.09 10.69 -17.04
C TYR A 66 4.50 11.21 -18.42
N LYS A 67 3.67 10.97 -19.44
CA LYS A 67 4.06 11.13 -20.85
C LYS A 67 5.36 10.34 -21.11
N ASP A 68 6.38 10.96 -21.66
CA ASP A 68 7.67 10.32 -21.96
C ASP A 68 8.67 10.40 -20.80
N THR A 69 8.29 11.06 -19.69
CA THR A 69 9.18 11.30 -18.55
C THR A 69 9.05 10.21 -17.48
N VAL A 70 10.16 9.58 -17.11
CA VAL A 70 10.26 8.67 -15.96
C VAL A 70 10.21 9.49 -14.68
N ILE A 71 9.37 9.05 -13.73
CA ILE A 71 9.28 9.66 -12.41
C ILE A 71 10.22 8.95 -11.46
N ALA A 72 11.22 9.68 -10.97
CA ALA A 72 12.14 9.23 -9.94
C ALA A 72 11.75 9.84 -8.59
N VAL A 73 11.90 9.06 -7.53
CA VAL A 73 11.51 9.43 -6.17
C VAL A 73 12.76 9.70 -5.35
N LYS A 74 12.84 10.89 -4.77
CA LYS A 74 13.85 11.27 -3.78
C LYS A 74 13.25 11.24 -2.38
N ASN A 75 13.89 10.53 -1.46
CA ASN A 75 13.50 10.48 -0.05
C ASN A 75 14.77 10.30 0.79
N ASP A 76 15.44 11.42 1.09
CA ASP A 76 16.68 11.43 1.86
C ASP A 76 16.51 10.70 3.21
N PRO A 77 17.52 9.96 3.69
CA PRO A 77 18.84 9.76 3.11
C PRO A 77 18.91 8.61 2.08
N LYS A 78 17.77 8.04 1.65
CA LYS A 78 17.77 6.92 0.70
C LYS A 78 18.14 7.42 -0.70
N PRO A 79 18.84 6.60 -1.51
CA PRO A 79 19.15 6.96 -2.89
C PRO A 79 17.88 7.20 -3.71
N VAL A 80 18.00 8.00 -4.76
CA VAL A 80 16.92 8.24 -5.72
C VAL A 80 16.50 6.91 -6.35
N ALA A 81 15.19 6.65 -6.37
CA ALA A 81 14.62 5.42 -6.91
C ALA A 81 13.71 5.72 -8.10
N SER A 82 14.01 5.12 -9.25
CA SER A 82 13.18 5.21 -10.47
C SER A 82 12.61 3.85 -10.91
N ILE A 83 12.96 2.78 -10.20
CA ILE A 83 12.54 1.40 -10.49
C ILE A 83 11.69 0.87 -9.33
N PHE A 84 10.54 0.32 -9.68
CA PHE A 84 9.53 -0.11 -8.73
C PHE A 84 9.08 -1.55 -8.96
N LYS A 85 8.66 -2.20 -7.87
CA LYS A 85 8.01 -3.52 -7.88
C LYS A 85 6.49 -3.34 -7.94
N GLN A 86 5.86 -4.12 -8.82
CA GLN A 86 4.41 -4.34 -8.89
C GLN A 86 3.55 -3.06 -8.77
N PRO A 87 3.77 -2.03 -9.60
CA PRO A 87 2.97 -0.81 -9.53
C PRO A 87 1.51 -1.11 -9.88
N ARG A 88 0.58 -0.46 -9.18
CA ARG A 88 -0.87 -0.56 -9.45
C ARG A 88 -1.48 0.82 -9.52
N PHE A 89 -2.40 1.03 -10.46
CA PHE A 89 -3.19 2.25 -10.46
C PHE A 89 -4.11 2.29 -9.25
N LEU A 90 -4.36 3.48 -8.72
CA LEU A 90 -5.23 3.73 -7.57
C LEU A 90 -6.57 4.35 -7.95
N ASN A 91 -6.81 4.56 -9.24
CA ASN A 91 -8.08 5.01 -9.78
C ASN A 91 -8.21 4.57 -11.24
N THR A 92 -9.44 4.59 -11.75
CA THR A 92 -9.72 4.20 -13.14
C THR A 92 -9.15 5.16 -14.18
N GLN A 93 -8.93 6.42 -13.78
CA GLN A 93 -8.39 7.49 -14.60
C GLN A 93 -6.87 7.38 -14.79
N LYS A 94 -6.21 6.47 -14.07
CA LYS A 94 -4.75 6.28 -14.05
C LYS A 94 -3.98 7.56 -13.67
N THR A 95 -4.59 8.44 -12.89
CA THR A 95 -3.95 9.67 -12.40
C THR A 95 -3.16 9.45 -11.12
N ALA A 96 -3.32 8.30 -10.45
CA ALA A 96 -2.50 7.91 -9.32
C ALA A 96 -2.09 6.44 -9.41
N ALA A 97 -0.87 6.15 -8.97
CA ALA A 97 -0.30 4.81 -8.91
C ALA A 97 0.43 4.61 -7.59
N ILE A 98 0.24 3.43 -7.00
CA ILE A 98 1.04 2.97 -5.87
C ILE A 98 2.16 2.07 -6.36
N ALA A 99 3.35 2.23 -5.80
CA ALA A 99 4.50 1.44 -6.18
C ALA A 99 5.45 1.25 -4.98
N GLN A 100 6.07 0.07 -4.89
CA GLN A 100 7.12 -0.19 -3.91
C GLN A 100 8.48 0.01 -4.56
N VAL A 101 9.41 0.69 -3.89
CA VAL A 101 10.79 0.79 -4.39
C VAL A 101 11.40 -0.60 -4.49
N ALA A 102 12.06 -0.88 -5.61
CA ALA A 102 12.81 -2.10 -5.78
C ALA A 102 14.17 -1.99 -5.08
N ASP A 103 14.20 -2.03 -3.75
CA ASP A 103 15.48 -2.12 -3.03
C ASP A 103 15.88 -3.57 -2.73
N SER A 104 17.18 -3.76 -2.55
CA SER A 104 17.84 -5.05 -2.25
C SER A 104 18.04 -5.27 -0.74
N SER A 105 17.41 -4.44 0.11
CA SER A 105 17.71 -4.41 1.55
C SER A 105 17.11 -5.55 2.35
N GLY A 106 16.17 -6.32 1.77
CA GLY A 106 15.42 -7.37 2.47
C GLY A 106 14.41 -6.86 3.49
N LEU A 107 14.38 -5.55 3.76
CA LEU A 107 13.34 -4.87 4.51
C LEU A 107 12.20 -4.50 3.58
N VAL A 108 11.00 -4.36 4.14
CA VAL A 108 9.83 -3.91 3.37
C VAL A 108 10.02 -2.44 3.03
N SER A 109 10.51 -2.16 1.82
CA SER A 109 10.69 -0.81 1.30
C SER A 109 9.40 -0.01 1.41
N PRO A 110 9.47 1.31 1.69
CA PRO A 110 8.30 2.16 1.75
C PRO A 110 7.53 2.13 0.42
N TYR A 111 6.21 2.22 0.53
CA TYR A 111 5.35 2.43 -0.62
C TYR A 111 5.25 3.92 -0.91
N TYR A 112 5.17 4.25 -2.20
CA TYR A 112 4.93 5.61 -2.67
C TYR A 112 3.69 5.64 -3.53
N ILE A 113 2.92 6.71 -3.39
CA ILE A 113 1.88 7.09 -4.33
C ILE A 113 2.43 8.19 -5.23
N ILE A 114 2.54 7.88 -6.51
CA ILE A 114 2.85 8.84 -7.58
C ILE A 114 1.50 9.29 -8.13
N SER A 115 1.22 10.59 -8.13
CA SER A 115 -0.08 11.13 -8.52
C SER A 115 0.04 12.33 -9.43
N LEU A 116 -1.02 12.59 -10.20
CA LEU A 116 -1.20 13.73 -11.07
C LEU A 116 -2.24 14.67 -10.45
N ARG A 117 -1.82 15.89 -10.12
CA ARG A 117 -2.69 16.95 -9.64
C ARG A 117 -2.42 18.21 -10.45
N ASN A 118 -3.46 18.76 -11.07
CA ASN A 118 -3.36 19.96 -11.90
C ASN A 118 -2.26 19.86 -12.99
N GLY A 119 -2.10 18.70 -13.62
CA GLY A 119 -1.09 18.45 -14.64
C GLY A 119 0.34 18.28 -14.13
N GLN A 120 0.55 18.34 -12.81
CA GLN A 120 1.84 18.16 -12.15
C GLN A 120 1.91 16.81 -11.45
N THR A 121 3.10 16.20 -11.50
CA THR A 121 3.41 14.98 -10.77
C THR A 121 3.78 15.29 -9.32
N GLU A 122 3.17 14.58 -8.39
CA GLU A 122 3.45 14.62 -6.95
C GLU A 122 3.77 13.21 -6.43
N VAL A 123 4.60 13.11 -5.41
CA VAL A 123 4.94 11.85 -4.76
C VAL A 123 4.62 11.93 -3.28
N THR A 124 3.80 10.98 -2.80
CA THR A 124 3.45 10.83 -1.39
C THR A 124 4.02 9.52 -0.86
N LYS A 125 4.70 9.57 0.27
CA LYS A 125 5.29 8.42 0.95
C LYS A 125 4.31 7.84 1.96
N LEU A 126 4.04 6.54 1.84
CA LEU A 126 3.27 5.76 2.80
C LEU A 126 4.24 5.02 3.72
N GLU A 127 4.68 5.70 4.76
CA GLU A 127 5.49 5.12 5.81
C GLU A 127 5.10 5.75 7.15
N ARG A 128 4.84 4.91 8.15
CA ARG A 128 4.76 5.35 9.54
C ARG A 128 5.89 4.66 10.30
N PRO A 129 6.81 5.40 10.95
CA PRO A 129 7.89 4.82 11.73
C PRO A 129 7.34 3.81 12.76
N SER A 130 8.13 2.79 13.06
CA SER A 130 7.74 1.74 14.00
C SER A 130 8.96 1.23 14.74
N THR A 131 8.79 1.00 16.04
CA THR A 131 9.80 0.39 16.93
C THR A 131 9.40 -1.03 17.36
N GLY A 132 8.45 -1.64 16.66
CA GLY A 132 7.93 -2.97 16.98
C GLY A 132 8.98 -4.07 16.81
N ALA A 133 9.11 -4.92 17.83
CA ALA A 133 10.16 -5.94 17.89
C ALA A 133 10.04 -7.02 16.79
N ASN A 134 8.82 -7.29 16.29
CA ASN A 134 8.58 -8.34 15.31
C ASN A 134 8.21 -7.81 13.92
N ASP A 135 8.43 -6.53 13.64
CA ASP A 135 8.03 -5.88 12.40
C ASP A 135 8.47 -6.64 11.14
N SER A 136 9.72 -7.11 11.09
CA SER A 136 10.25 -7.87 9.95
C SER A 136 9.56 -9.21 9.72
N LYS A 137 9.00 -9.83 10.76
CA LYS A 137 8.33 -11.13 10.69
C LYS A 137 6.86 -11.03 10.28
N ILE A 138 6.20 -9.95 10.69
CA ILE A 138 4.75 -9.78 10.52
C ILE A 138 4.39 -8.89 9.33
N THR A 139 5.30 -8.03 8.88
CA THR A 139 5.05 -7.10 7.78
C THR A 139 5.21 -7.82 6.45
N LYS A 140 4.10 -8.10 5.76
CA LYS A 140 4.11 -8.80 4.46
C LYS A 140 4.30 -7.87 3.25
N GLY A 141 4.42 -6.56 3.46
CA GLY A 141 4.34 -5.60 2.35
C GLY A 141 2.89 -5.32 2.00
N LEU A 142 2.52 -5.67 0.78
CA LEU A 142 1.17 -5.55 0.26
C LEU A 142 0.43 -6.88 0.43
N GLU A 143 -0.66 -6.85 1.19
CA GLU A 143 -1.59 -7.96 1.37
C GLU A 143 -2.92 -7.62 0.69
N GLU A 144 -3.34 -8.44 -0.28
CA GLU A 144 -4.57 -8.23 -1.04
C GLU A 144 -5.79 -8.72 -0.27
N LEU A 145 -6.66 -7.80 0.15
CA LEU A 145 -7.91 -8.13 0.84
C LEU A 145 -9.04 -8.43 -0.15
N SER A 146 -8.99 -7.75 -1.31
CA SER A 146 -9.80 -8.01 -2.49
C SER A 146 -9.14 -7.35 -3.70
N LEU A 147 -9.69 -7.58 -4.90
CA LEU A 147 -9.20 -6.99 -6.15
C LEU A 147 -9.05 -5.45 -6.12
N SER A 148 -9.78 -4.76 -5.23
CA SER A 148 -9.78 -3.30 -5.13
C SER A 148 -9.31 -2.76 -3.77
N ILE A 149 -8.93 -3.64 -2.83
CA ILE A 149 -8.56 -3.25 -1.46
C ILE A 149 -7.27 -3.97 -1.04
N PHE A 150 -6.28 -3.19 -0.61
CA PHE A 150 -5.00 -3.69 -0.12
C PHE A 150 -4.74 -3.22 1.30
N LEU A 151 -4.07 -4.06 2.09
CA LEU A 151 -3.42 -3.67 3.33
C LEU A 151 -1.91 -3.54 3.07
N LEU A 152 -1.33 -2.41 3.47
CA LEU A 152 0.09 -2.13 3.33
C LEU A 152 0.72 -2.05 4.70
N ASN A 153 1.68 -2.93 4.95
CA ASN A 153 2.50 -2.95 6.15
C ASN A 153 1.70 -2.87 7.45
N ASN A 154 0.47 -3.43 7.48
CA ASN A 154 -0.47 -3.30 8.60
C ASN A 154 -0.78 -1.85 9.04
N ASP A 155 -0.39 -0.84 8.25
CA ASP A 155 -0.46 0.57 8.62
C ASP A 155 -1.45 1.35 7.76
N TYR A 156 -1.70 0.92 6.52
CA TYR A 156 -2.55 1.63 5.59
C TYR A 156 -3.45 0.67 4.82
N VAL A 157 -4.74 0.98 4.71
CA VAL A 157 -5.63 0.35 3.75
C VAL A 157 -5.78 1.25 2.54
N VAL A 158 -5.59 0.69 1.35
CA VAL A 158 -5.71 1.42 0.09
C VAL A 158 -6.86 0.85 -0.74
N THR A 159 -7.70 1.74 -1.26
CA THR A 159 -8.83 1.39 -2.14
C THR A 159 -8.60 1.96 -3.55
N ILE A 160 -8.56 1.07 -4.55
CA ILE A 160 -8.17 1.41 -5.94
C ILE A 160 -9.27 2.10 -6.74
N ILE A 161 -10.54 1.98 -6.35
CA ILE A 161 -11.61 2.56 -7.18
C ILE A 161 -11.63 4.08 -7.00
N ASN A 162 -11.41 4.55 -5.78
CA ASN A 162 -11.55 5.95 -5.38
C ASN A 162 -10.24 6.57 -4.90
N GLY A 163 -9.09 5.93 -5.12
CA GLY A 163 -7.78 6.45 -4.72
C GLY A 163 -7.71 6.90 -3.28
N ARG A 164 -8.35 6.16 -2.36
CA ARG A 164 -8.34 6.51 -0.93
C ARG A 164 -7.37 5.64 -0.17
N VAL A 165 -6.66 6.28 0.74
CA VAL A 165 -5.75 5.64 1.69
C VAL A 165 -6.28 5.93 3.09
N TYR A 166 -6.37 4.89 3.91
CA TYR A 166 -6.87 4.98 5.27
C TYR A 166 -5.76 4.52 6.23
N PRO A 167 -5.29 5.37 7.15
CA PRO A 167 -4.45 4.92 8.25
C PRO A 167 -5.18 3.86 9.08
N VAL A 168 -4.50 2.76 9.36
CA VAL A 168 -4.99 1.73 10.28
C VAL A 168 -4.57 2.12 11.68
N LYS A 169 -5.52 2.20 12.60
CA LYS A 169 -5.25 2.49 14.01
C LYS A 169 -4.41 1.36 14.62
N ARG A 170 -3.25 1.70 15.17
CA ARG A 170 -2.37 0.73 15.83
C ARG A 170 -2.89 0.38 17.23
N GLN A 171 -2.54 -0.80 17.70
CA GLN A 171 -2.78 -1.17 19.10
C GLN A 171 -1.87 -0.36 20.04
N ASN A 172 -0.62 -0.10 19.61
CA ASN A 172 0.34 0.80 20.24
C ASN A 172 0.86 1.76 19.15
N GLU A 173 0.66 3.07 19.30
CA GLU A 173 1.02 4.03 18.23
C GLU A 173 2.50 3.98 17.81
N ALA A 174 3.41 3.66 18.73
CA ALA A 174 4.85 3.55 18.45
C ALA A 174 5.21 2.30 17.60
N GLU A 175 4.32 1.31 17.54
CA GLU A 175 4.59 0.02 16.94
C GLU A 175 3.56 -0.31 15.86
N ARG A 176 4.02 -0.76 14.71
CA ARG A 176 3.17 -1.46 13.76
C ARG A 176 2.43 -2.58 14.47
N ILE A 177 1.20 -2.88 14.04
CA ILE A 177 0.38 -3.91 14.71
C ILE A 177 1.17 -5.21 14.79
N GLN A 178 1.51 -5.64 16.01
CA GLN A 178 2.32 -6.83 16.31
C GLN A 178 1.53 -8.15 16.17
N GLY A 179 0.78 -8.29 15.08
CA GLY A 179 -0.08 -9.43 14.82
C GLY A 179 -0.20 -9.75 13.34
N ARG A 180 -0.58 -10.99 13.04
CA ARG A 180 -0.86 -11.44 11.67
C ARG A 180 -2.32 -11.14 11.34
N LEU A 181 -2.59 -10.54 10.19
CA LEU A 181 -3.96 -10.46 9.68
C LEU A 181 -4.48 -11.89 9.46
N ILE A 182 -5.63 -12.20 10.05
CA ILE A 182 -6.25 -13.54 9.96
C ILE A 182 -7.66 -13.52 9.39
N LEU A 183 -8.38 -12.40 9.55
CA LEU A 183 -9.75 -12.26 9.10
C LEU A 183 -10.08 -10.78 8.88
N TYR A 184 -11.12 -10.52 8.11
CA TYR A 184 -11.77 -9.22 8.00
C TYR A 184 -13.28 -9.40 7.93
N SER A 185 -14.04 -8.36 8.28
CA SER A 185 -15.50 -8.36 8.20
C SER A 185 -15.99 -8.56 6.77
N SER A 186 -17.26 -8.95 6.58
CA SER A 186 -17.84 -9.21 5.25
C SER A 186 -17.71 -8.01 4.29
N ASP A 187 -17.92 -6.81 4.82
CA ASP A 187 -17.74 -5.52 4.14
C ASP A 187 -16.26 -5.07 4.03
N LYS A 188 -15.33 -5.87 4.57
CA LYS A 188 -13.88 -5.68 4.56
C LYS A 188 -13.47 -4.35 5.19
N THR A 189 -14.18 -3.87 6.21
CA THR A 189 -13.86 -2.61 6.91
C THR A 189 -13.17 -2.82 8.24
N THR A 190 -13.50 -3.89 8.96
CA THR A 190 -12.83 -4.31 10.19
C THR A 190 -11.80 -5.38 9.86
N LEU A 191 -10.55 -5.13 10.27
CA LEU A 191 -9.42 -6.05 10.15
C LEU A 191 -9.15 -6.71 11.50
N VAL A 192 -8.90 -8.02 11.50
CA VAL A 192 -8.62 -8.81 12.71
C VAL A 192 -7.20 -9.34 12.64
N PHE A 193 -6.39 -8.91 13.60
CA PHE A 193 -5.01 -9.31 13.76
C PHE A 193 -4.87 -10.26 14.95
N ALA A 194 -4.35 -11.46 14.71
CA ALA A 194 -3.94 -12.38 15.75
C ALA A 194 -2.59 -11.92 16.32
N THR A 195 -2.63 -11.40 17.55
CA THR A 195 -1.42 -11.07 18.34
C THR A 195 -1.02 -12.30 19.17
N LYS A 196 -0.13 -12.14 20.16
CA LYS A 196 0.27 -13.26 21.03
C LYS A 196 -0.88 -13.78 21.91
N THR A 197 -1.70 -12.89 22.45
CA THR A 197 -2.71 -13.22 23.48
C THR A 197 -4.07 -12.56 23.24
N SER A 198 -4.27 -12.02 22.04
CA SER A 198 -5.51 -11.33 21.70
C SER A 198 -5.79 -11.28 20.20
N LEU A 199 -7.04 -11.00 19.90
CA LEU A 199 -7.51 -10.57 18.60
C LEU A 199 -7.66 -9.05 18.62
N TYR A 200 -6.65 -8.37 18.09
CA TYR A 200 -6.73 -6.93 17.89
C TYR A 200 -7.54 -6.65 16.63
N GLN A 201 -8.65 -5.93 16.80
CA GLN A 201 -9.59 -5.62 15.74
C GLN A 201 -9.63 -4.12 15.52
N THR A 202 -9.61 -3.68 14.27
CA THR A 202 -9.60 -2.26 13.94
C THR A 202 -10.39 -2.00 12.67
N ASN A 203 -11.30 -1.05 12.73
CA ASN A 203 -12.07 -0.59 11.58
C ASN A 203 -11.38 0.64 10.98
N TYR A 204 -10.82 0.50 9.78
CA TYR A 204 -10.03 1.59 9.16
C TYR A 204 -10.89 2.75 8.65
N LYS A 205 -12.21 2.61 8.59
CA LYS A 205 -13.11 3.70 8.18
C LYS A 205 -13.54 4.54 9.37
N THR A 206 -13.85 3.91 10.50
CA THR A 206 -14.34 4.61 11.69
C THR A 206 -13.25 4.92 12.71
N GLY A 207 -12.10 4.25 12.62
CA GLY A 207 -11.02 4.33 13.62
C GLY A 207 -11.35 3.60 14.93
N GLU A 208 -12.49 2.91 15.00
CA GLU A 208 -12.85 2.11 16.17
C GLU A 208 -12.00 0.84 16.25
N SER A 209 -11.64 0.45 17.47
CA SER A 209 -10.79 -0.70 17.72
C SER A 209 -11.25 -1.46 18.96
N VAL A 210 -11.15 -2.78 18.91
CA VAL A 210 -11.47 -3.68 20.03
C VAL A 210 -10.32 -4.66 20.19
N ASP A 211 -9.84 -4.84 21.42
CA ASP A 211 -8.86 -5.89 21.75
C ASP A 211 -9.58 -7.00 22.51
N LEU A 212 -9.84 -8.13 21.83
CA LEU A 212 -10.51 -9.27 22.44
C LEU A 212 -9.45 -10.24 22.95
N LYS A 213 -9.36 -10.41 24.27
CA LYS A 213 -8.45 -11.39 24.88
C LYS A 213 -8.92 -12.79 24.56
N VAL A 214 -7.99 -13.63 24.12
CA VAL A 214 -8.25 -15.04 23.80
C VAL A 214 -7.05 -15.89 24.20
N SER A 215 -7.25 -17.19 24.36
CA SER A 215 -6.15 -18.11 24.65
C SER A 215 -5.15 -18.15 23.50
N GLU A 216 -3.85 -18.09 23.82
CA GLU A 216 -2.74 -18.21 22.84
C GLU A 216 -2.87 -19.48 21.99
N LYS A 217 -3.38 -20.58 22.57
CA LYS A 217 -3.62 -21.83 21.86
C LYS A 217 -4.56 -21.65 20.67
N LEU A 218 -5.58 -20.81 20.77
CA LEU A 218 -6.54 -20.56 19.69
C LEU A 218 -5.93 -19.74 18.52
N LEU A 219 -4.84 -19.01 18.78
CA LEU A 219 -4.19 -18.14 17.80
C LEU A 219 -3.06 -18.85 17.02
N LEU A 220 -2.78 -20.10 17.37
CA LEU A 220 -1.82 -20.93 16.67
C LEU A 220 -2.34 -21.29 15.26
N PRO A 221 -1.49 -21.25 14.21
CA PRO A 221 -1.90 -21.53 12.82
C PRO A 221 -2.70 -22.83 12.64
N GLU A 222 -2.34 -23.89 13.35
CA GLU A 222 -3.02 -25.20 13.31
C GLU A 222 -4.47 -25.15 13.82
N ASN A 223 -4.81 -24.19 14.68
CA ASN A 223 -6.14 -24.04 15.25
C ASN A 223 -7.01 -23.04 14.48
N MET A 224 -6.45 -22.36 13.47
CA MET A 224 -7.16 -21.37 12.66
C MET A 224 -8.30 -21.96 11.82
N ALA A 225 -8.23 -23.25 11.48
CA ALA A 225 -9.29 -23.92 10.71
C ALA A 225 -10.65 -23.92 11.46
N ASN A 226 -10.61 -23.96 12.80
CA ASN A 226 -11.80 -23.94 13.65
C ASN A 226 -12.12 -22.54 14.20
N PHE A 227 -11.42 -21.51 13.74
CA PHE A 227 -11.57 -20.15 14.26
C PHE A 227 -13.03 -19.67 14.17
N ASN A 228 -13.69 -19.90 13.04
CA ASN A 228 -15.08 -19.48 12.82
C ASN A 228 -16.09 -20.16 13.74
N ASN A 229 -15.77 -21.29 14.38
CA ASN A 229 -16.68 -21.95 15.32
C ASN A 229 -16.71 -21.24 16.67
N ASN A 230 -15.62 -20.56 17.02
CA ASN A 230 -15.43 -19.92 18.34
C ASN A 230 -15.77 -18.43 18.36
N PHE A 231 -16.00 -17.81 17.19
CA PHE A 231 -16.26 -16.38 17.10
C PHE A 231 -17.41 -16.06 16.16
N THR A 232 -18.19 -15.05 16.53
CA THR A 232 -19.27 -14.52 15.70
C THR A 232 -19.14 -13.01 15.53
N TRP A 233 -19.59 -12.52 14.37
CA TRP A 233 -19.64 -11.08 14.10
C TRP A 233 -20.85 -10.47 14.80
N TYR A 234 -20.63 -9.38 15.52
CA TYR A 234 -21.68 -8.51 16.05
C TYR A 234 -21.44 -7.08 15.60
N LYS A 235 -22.50 -6.27 15.53
CA LYS A 235 -22.37 -4.83 15.33
C LYS A 235 -22.41 -4.14 16.68
N ASN A 236 -21.48 -3.22 16.93
CA ASN A 236 -21.53 -2.36 18.11
C ASN A 236 -22.70 -1.36 18.00
N ALA A 237 -22.89 -0.52 19.02
CA ALA A 237 -23.94 0.51 19.04
C ALA A 237 -23.90 1.50 17.86
N LYS A 238 -22.76 1.64 17.18
CA LYS A 238 -22.58 2.51 16.00
C LYS A 238 -22.69 1.75 14.67
N GLY A 239 -23.03 0.46 14.71
CA GLY A 239 -23.16 -0.38 13.53
C GLY A 239 -21.83 -0.98 13.01
N THR A 240 -20.71 -0.74 13.69
CA THR A 240 -19.39 -1.23 13.28
C THR A 240 -19.25 -2.72 13.59
N PRO A 241 -18.86 -3.57 12.63
CA PRO A 241 -18.75 -5.01 12.86
C PRO A 241 -17.46 -5.36 13.62
N PHE A 242 -17.58 -6.19 14.65
CA PHE A 242 -16.47 -6.78 15.40
C PHE A 242 -16.76 -8.25 15.71
N LEU A 243 -15.71 -9.04 15.93
CA LEU A 243 -15.81 -10.37 16.49
C LEU A 243 -16.01 -10.31 18.00
N LYS A 244 -16.85 -11.22 18.49
CA LYS A 244 -16.92 -11.65 19.89
C LYS A 244 -16.83 -13.16 19.95
N GLU A 245 -16.49 -13.71 21.11
CA GLU A 245 -16.59 -15.15 21.34
C GLU A 245 -18.04 -15.61 21.11
N SER A 246 -18.18 -16.73 20.42
CA SER A 246 -19.46 -17.41 20.24
C SER A 246 -19.89 -17.98 21.58
N ASP A 247 -21.10 -17.62 22.01
CA ASP A 247 -21.76 -18.25 23.15
C ASP A 247 -22.60 -19.43 22.62
N PRO A 248 -22.20 -20.69 22.86
CA PRO A 248 -22.93 -21.85 22.39
C PRO A 248 -24.31 -22.00 23.06
N ASP A 249 -24.55 -21.32 24.18
CA ASP A 249 -25.80 -21.38 24.95
C ASP A 249 -26.72 -20.17 24.71
N ARG A 250 -26.38 -19.29 23.75
CA ARG A 250 -27.18 -18.10 23.43
C ARG A 250 -28.56 -18.50 22.88
N VAL A 251 -29.59 -18.35 23.70
CA VAL A 251 -31.00 -18.37 23.27
C VAL A 251 -31.24 -17.15 22.37
N VAL A 252 -31.49 -17.38 21.09
CA VAL A 252 -31.89 -16.32 20.15
C VAL A 252 -33.38 -16.06 20.35
N GLU A 253 -33.74 -14.87 20.84
CA GLU A 253 -35.14 -14.46 20.93
C GLU A 253 -35.70 -14.26 19.52
N LEU A 254 -36.89 -14.84 19.25
CA LEU A 254 -37.58 -14.81 17.95
C LEU A 254 -37.85 -13.38 17.42
N SER A 255 -37.73 -12.35 18.26
CA SER A 255 -37.83 -10.93 17.91
C SER A 255 -36.67 -10.41 17.04
N GLU A 256 -35.55 -11.13 16.96
CA GLU A 256 -34.39 -10.73 16.13
C GLU A 256 -34.56 -11.05 14.62
N PHE A 257 -35.60 -11.80 14.20
CA PHE A 257 -35.87 -12.17 12.80
C PHE A 257 -36.99 -11.34 12.14
N LYS A 258 -36.96 -10.01 12.28
CA LYS A 258 -37.87 -9.12 11.52
C LYS A 258 -37.35 -8.81 10.11
#